data_AF-A0AAX0Z537-F1
#
_entry.id   AF-A0AAX0Z537-F1
#
_cell.length_a   1.000
_cell.length_b   1.000
_cell.length_c   1.000
_cell.angle_alpha   90.00
_cell.angle_beta   90.00
_cell.angle_gamma   90.00
#
_symmetry.space_group_name_H-M   'P 1'
#
loop_
_entity.id
_entity.type
_entity.pdbx_description
1 polymer ?
#
loop_
_entity_poly.entity_id
_entity_poly.type
_entity_poly.pdbx_seq_one_letter_code
_entity_poly.pdbx_strand_id
1 'polypeptide(L)'
;MNEILYFLIIVSIFALQYFLSTRNHLMWGACIPIIFLVVMGWLYFTYQVNHHIGFIILLLVGLALLIEEWNRGRRMLHQKKKKEIEKMKSQDIVL
;
A
#
# COMPACT_ATOMS: atom_id res chain seq x y z
N MET A 1 28.73 -9.45 0.95
CA MET A 1 27.64 -8.48 0.82
C MET A 1 27.01 -8.35 2.20
N ASN A 2 27.05 -7.17 2.83
CA ASN A 2 26.78 -7.02 4.28
C ASN A 2 25.29 -7.17 4.61
N GLU A 3 24.97 -8.08 5.51
CA GLU A 3 23.61 -8.31 6.06
C GLU A 3 23.00 -7.03 6.66
N ILE A 4 23.86 -6.18 7.23
CA ILE A 4 23.51 -4.85 7.76
C ILE A 4 22.93 -3.95 6.65
N LEU A 5 23.44 -4.05 5.43
CA LEU A 5 22.97 -3.25 4.29
C LEU A 5 21.55 -3.68 3.88
N TYR A 6 21.28 -4.99 3.86
CA TYR A 6 19.95 -5.52 3.57
C TYR A 6 18.92 -5.10 4.61
N PHE A 7 19.29 -5.17 5.88
CA PHE A 7 18.44 -4.74 6.98
C PHE A 7 18.06 -3.25 6.85
N LEU A 8 19.03 -2.38 6.57
CA LEU A 8 18.80 -0.94 6.37
C LEU A 8 17.88 -0.64 5.18
N ILE A 9 18.03 -1.38 4.07
CA ILE A 9 17.17 -1.23 2.89
C ILE A 9 15.72 -1.62 3.22
N ILE A 10 15.50 -2.74 3.89
CA ILE A 10 14.16 -3.21 4.26
C ILE A 10 13.47 -2.22 5.22
N VAL A 11 14.18 -1.76 6.26
CA VAL A 11 13.66 -0.78 7.21
C VAL A 11 13.29 0.53 6.52
N SER A 12 14.13 1.00 5.58
CA SER A 12 13.87 2.22 4.82
C SER A 12 12.64 2.09 3.92
N ILE A 13 12.45 0.95 3.27
CA ILE A 13 11.26 0.66 2.45
C ILE A 13 9.99 0.64 3.30
N PHE A 14 10.02 0.00 4.47
CA PHE A 14 8.88 -0.03 5.39
C PHE A 14 8.54 1.36 5.96
N ALA A 15 9.56 2.14 6.33
CA ALA A 15 9.39 3.50 6.82
C ALA A 15 8.79 4.41 5.75
N LEU A 16 9.29 4.30 4.51
CA LEU A 16 8.69 4.96 3.34
C LEU A 16 7.23 4.51 3.17
N GLN A 17 6.96 3.22 3.07
CA GLN A 17 5.60 2.68 2.90
C GLN A 17 4.59 3.21 3.94
N TYR A 18 4.97 3.23 5.22
CA TYR A 18 4.13 3.73 6.31
C TYR A 18 3.90 5.24 6.22
N PHE A 19 4.97 6.01 5.98
CA PHE A 19 4.90 7.46 5.81
C PHE A 19 4.01 7.85 4.62
N LEU A 20 4.13 7.07 3.54
CA LEU A 20 3.36 7.20 2.30
C LEU A 20 1.86 6.94 2.52
N SER A 21 1.52 5.86 3.23
CA SER A 21 0.14 5.47 3.53
C SER A 21 -0.60 6.50 4.38
N THR A 22 0.13 7.24 5.21
CA THR A 22 -0.45 8.21 6.17
C THR A 22 -0.68 9.60 5.54
N ARG A 23 -0.11 9.89 4.36
CA ARG A 23 -0.26 11.20 3.69
C ARG A 23 -1.50 11.24 2.79
N ASN A 24 -2.23 12.35 2.86
CA ASN A 24 -3.53 12.64 2.22
C ASN A 24 -3.54 12.56 0.67
N HIS A 25 -2.39 12.29 0.01
CA HIS A 25 -2.27 12.24 -1.45
C HIS A 25 -2.46 10.82 -1.98
N LEU A 26 -3.46 10.64 -2.86
CA LEU A 26 -3.85 9.35 -3.48
C LEU A 26 -2.66 8.59 -4.09
N MET A 27 -1.65 9.30 -4.59
CA MET A 27 -0.51 8.70 -5.29
C MET A 27 0.35 7.76 -4.44
N TRP A 28 0.41 7.96 -3.12
CA TRP A 28 1.33 7.18 -2.29
C TRP A 28 0.83 5.76 -2.00
N GLY A 29 -0.48 5.52 -2.02
CA GLY A 29 -1.03 4.17 -1.95
C GLY A 29 -0.86 3.37 -3.23
N ALA A 30 -0.78 4.05 -4.38
CA ALA A 30 -0.52 3.42 -5.69
C ALA A 30 0.94 2.97 -5.86
N CYS A 31 1.88 3.51 -5.07
CA CYS A 31 3.27 3.02 -5.06
C CYS A 31 3.38 1.57 -4.58
N ILE A 32 2.52 1.12 -3.66
CA ILE A 32 2.59 -0.22 -3.06
C ILE A 32 2.32 -1.32 -4.13
N PRO A 33 1.26 -1.24 -4.95
CA PRO A 33 1.07 -2.15 -6.10
C PRO A 33 2.24 -2.16 -7.09
N ILE A 34 2.86 -0.99 -7.34
CA ILE A 34 3.98 -0.87 -8.28
C ILE A 34 5.23 -1.57 -7.73
N ILE A 35 5.56 -1.36 -6.44
CA ILE A 35 6.68 -2.03 -5.79
C ILE A 35 6.46 -3.55 -5.79
N PHE A 36 5.24 -4.00 -5.49
CA PHE A 36 4.88 -5.41 -5.54
C PHE A 36 5.14 -6.02 -6.91
N LEU A 37 4.73 -5.34 -7.99
CA LEU A 37 5.00 -5.78 -9.36
C LEU A 37 6.50 -5.88 -9.68
N VAL A 38 7.28 -4.88 -9.27
CA VAL A 38 8.75 -4.86 -9.50
C VAL A 38 9.42 -6.02 -8.77
N VAL A 39 9.07 -6.26 -7.50
CA VAL A 39 9.62 -7.36 -6.70
C VAL A 39 9.23 -8.72 -7.28
N MET A 40 7.95 -8.89 -7.64
CA MET A 40 7.49 -10.13 -8.27
C MET A 40 8.20 -10.37 -9.61
N GLY A 41 8.31 -9.34 -10.46
CA GLY A 41 9.07 -9.43 -11.71
C GLY A 41 10.53 -9.84 -11.48
N TRP A 42 11.21 -9.22 -10.51
CA TRP A 42 12.57 -9.58 -10.15
C TRP A 42 12.70 -11.04 -9.68
N LEU A 43 11.80 -11.49 -8.82
CA LEU A 43 11.77 -12.88 -8.34
C LEU A 43 11.57 -13.87 -9.49
N TYR A 44 10.69 -13.54 -10.42
CA TYR A 44 10.43 -14.37 -11.59
C TYR A 44 11.68 -14.60 -12.45
N PHE A 45 12.43 -13.54 -12.73
CA PHE A 45 13.66 -13.61 -13.52
C PHE A 45 14.84 -14.22 -12.75
N THR A 46 14.97 -13.93 -11.46
CA THR A 46 16.12 -14.39 -10.65
C THR A 46 16.04 -15.88 -10.33
N TYR A 47 14.84 -16.38 -9.99
CA TYR A 47 14.66 -17.74 -9.49
C TYR A 47 14.16 -18.73 -10.56
N GLN A 48 14.09 -18.31 -11.83
CA GLN A 48 13.65 -19.14 -12.96
C GLN A 48 12.43 -19.99 -12.61
N VAL A 49 11.35 -19.32 -12.21
CA VAL A 49 10.16 -19.98 -11.63
C VAL A 49 9.63 -21.04 -12.60
N ASN A 50 9.73 -22.32 -12.23
CA ASN A 50 9.31 -23.45 -13.06
C ASN A 50 7.79 -23.54 -13.26
N HIS A 51 6.99 -22.94 -12.37
CA HIS A 51 5.53 -23.03 -12.39
C HIS A 51 4.88 -21.67 -12.66
N HIS A 52 4.87 -21.27 -13.94
CA HIS A 52 4.42 -19.96 -14.40
C HIS A 52 2.95 -19.66 -14.07
N ILE A 53 2.06 -20.66 -14.16
CA ILE A 53 0.63 -20.47 -13.90
C ILE A 53 0.39 -20.13 -12.43
N GLY A 54 0.97 -20.90 -11.51
CA GLY A 54 0.86 -20.63 -10.07
C GLY A 54 1.43 -19.26 -9.70
N PHE A 55 2.52 -18.85 -10.34
CA PHE A 55 3.09 -17.52 -10.17
C PHE A 55 2.14 -16.41 -10.61
N ILE A 56 1.50 -16.54 -11.77
CA ILE A 56 0.52 -15.56 -12.27
C ILE A 56 -0.69 -15.46 -11.33
N ILE A 57 -1.20 -16.60 -10.86
CA ILE A 57 -2.32 -16.62 -9.90
C ILE A 57 -1.92 -15.88 -8.62
N LEU A 58 -0.74 -16.16 -8.07
CA LEU A 58 -0.25 -15.53 -6.85
C LEU A 58 -0.05 -14.02 -7.03
N LEU A 59 0.46 -13.60 -8.19
CA LEU A 59 0.62 -12.19 -8.55
C LEU A 59 -0.73 -11.47 -8.63
N LEU A 60 -1.73 -12.07 -9.28
CA LEU A 60 -3.08 -11.49 -9.41
C LEU A 60 -3.79 -11.39 -8.07
N VAL A 61 -3.74 -12.46 -7.25
CA VAL A 61 -4.34 -12.48 -5.92
C VAL A 61 -3.67 -11.45 -5.00
N GLY A 62 -2.33 -11.38 -5.00
CA GLY A 62 -1.58 -10.40 -4.23
C GLY A 62 -1.93 -8.96 -4.60
N LEU A 63 -2.02 -8.65 -5.90
CA LEU A 63 -2.44 -7.33 -6.38
C LEU A 63 -3.88 -6.99 -5.97
N ALA A 64 -4.81 -7.92 -6.11
CA ALA A 64 -6.20 -7.71 -5.75
C ALA A 64 -6.35 -7.34 -4.27
N LEU A 65 -5.65 -8.08 -3.39
CA LEU A 65 -5.64 -7.80 -1.95
C LEU A 65 -5.05 -6.42 -1.62
N LEU A 66 -3.91 -6.08 -2.23
CA LEU A 66 -3.27 -4.77 -2.04
C LEU A 66 -4.20 -3.61 -2.43
N ILE A 67 -4.88 -3.75 -3.57
CA ILE A 67 -5.81 -2.73 -4.07
C ILE A 67 -7.03 -2.63 -3.14
N GLU A 68 -7.57 -3.76 -2.70
CA GLU A 68 -8.71 -3.79 -1.78
C GLU A 68 -8.38 -3.12 -0.46
N GLU A 69 -7.22 -3.44 0.13
CA GLU A 69 -6.77 -2.91 1.40
C GLU A 69 -6.55 -1.39 1.34
N TRP A 70 -5.94 -0.92 0.26
CA TRP A 70 -5.81 0.51 -0.01
C TRP A 70 -7.17 1.21 -0.14
N ASN A 71 -8.08 0.63 -0.93
CA ASN A 71 -9.44 1.16 -1.07
C ASN A 71 -10.17 1.21 0.28
N ARG A 72 -10.00 0.19 1.14
CA ARG A 72 -10.57 0.17 2.49
C ARG A 72 -10.01 1.29 3.36
N GLY A 73 -8.69 1.49 3.36
CA GLY A 73 -8.03 2.58 4.08
C GLY A 73 -8.54 3.97 3.63
N ARG A 74 -8.69 4.17 2.31
CA ARG A 74 -9.23 5.40 1.72
C ARG A 74 -10.68 5.65 2.13
N ARG A 75 -11.53 4.63 2.10
CA ARG A 75 -12.93 4.73 2.57
C ARG A 75 -12.98 5.14 4.04
N MET A 76 -12.14 4.54 4.88
CA MET A 76 -12.09 4.87 6.32
C MET A 76 -11.65 6.31 6.57
N LEU A 77 -10.62 6.78 5.86
CA LEU A 77 -10.16 8.17 5.96
C LEU A 77 -11.24 9.16 5.52
N HIS A 78 -11.93 8.87 4.41
CA HIS A 78 -13.00 9.70 3.90
C HIS A 78 -14.18 9.77 4.88
N GLN A 79 -14.57 8.64 5.47
CA GLN A 79 -15.62 8.59 6.49
C GLN A 79 -15.25 9.37 7.76
N LYS A 80 -13.99 9.28 8.22
CA LYS A 80 -13.51 10.08 9.36
C LYS A 80 -13.61 11.58 9.07
N LYS A 81 -13.13 12.03 7.92
CA LYS A 81 -13.24 13.43 7.48
C LYS A 81 -14.69 13.90 7.41
N LYS A 82 -15.59 13.08 6.87
CA LYS A 82 -17.02 13.40 6.78
C LYS A 82 -17.65 13.59 8.16
N LYS A 83 -17.34 12.70 9.12
CA LYS A 83 -17.82 12.80 10.50
C LYS A 83 -17.30 14.06 11.21
N GLU A 84 -16.03 14.42 11.01
CA GLU A 84 -15.47 15.66 11.56
C GLU A 84 -16.18 16.91 11.01
N ILE A 85 -16.44 16.95 9.70
CA ILE A 85 -17.18 18.06 9.07
C ILE A 85 -18.63 18.14 9.58
N GLU A 86 -19.33 17.00 9.70
CA GLU A 86 -20.70 16.95 10.24
C GLU A 86 -20.75 17.44 11.69
N LYS A 87 -19.76 17.06 12.52
CA LYS A 87 -19.63 17.56 13.89
C LYS A 87 -19.45 19.08 13.94
N MET A 88 -18.57 19.63 13.11
CA MET A 88 -18.38 21.09 13.02
C MET A 88 -19.67 21.80 12.59
N LYS A 89 -20.36 21.31 11.56
CA LYS A 89 -21.65 21.86 11.12
C LYS A 89 -22.72 21.84 12.20
N SER A 90 -22.82 20.76 12.97
CA SER A 90 -23.79 20.68 14.08
C SER A 90 -23.49 21.66 15.22
N GLN A 91 -22.23 22.03 15.41
CA GLN A 91 -21.83 23.00 16.44
C GLN A 91 -22.03 24.44 15.95
N ASP A 92 -21.80 24.72 14.66
CA ASP A 92 -22.07 26.03 14.05
C ASP A 92 -23.56 26.36 13.95
N ILE A 93 -24.45 25.37 13.79
CA ILE A 93 -25.92 25.62 13.71
C ILE A 93 -26.53 25.91 15.08
N VAL A 94 -25.85 25.51 16.17
CA VAL A 94 -26.35 25.64 17.55
C VAL A 94 -25.86 26.93 18.23
N LEU A 95 -24.97 27.68 17.57
CA LEU A 95 -24.36 28.93 18.03
C LEU A 95 -24.95 30.12 17.27
#